data_AF-A0A8I1Q7P8-F1
#
_entry.id   AF-A0A8I1Q7P8-F1
#
_cell.length_a   1.000
_cell.length_b   1.000
_cell.length_c   1.000
_cell.angle_alpha   90.00
_cell.angle_beta   90.00
_cell.angle_gamma   90.00
#
_symmetry.space_group_name_H-M   'P 1'
#
loop_
_entity.id
_entity.type
_entity.pdbx_description
1 polymer ?
#
loop_
_entity_poly.entity_id
_entity_poly.type
_entity_poly.pdbx_seq_one_letter_code
_entity_poly.pdbx_strand_id
1 'polypeptide(L)'
;MTHDQLERLQQQVKSFFDNMQKFGDEHRFLELEIQNSWKNLNQINHRLKEINPLLNAEQDTPTRWSLELEHQKLLHDQVVEKEKLVRMERELPEVAQRLLDARNNYQESYQRLSREITFAQQKSIDSVKFTPLRVASRNR
;
A
#
# COMPACT_ATOMS: atom_id res chain seq x y z
N MET A 1 34.57 2.67 7.93
CA MET A 1 33.43 2.79 7.00
C MET A 1 33.99 2.57 5.61
N THR A 2 33.57 1.52 4.90
CA THR A 2 34.09 1.22 3.55
C THR A 2 33.08 1.68 2.49
N HIS A 3 33.58 1.99 1.28
CA HIS A 3 32.75 2.38 0.13
C HIS A 3 31.60 1.37 -0.11
N ASP A 4 31.89 0.08 0.04
CA ASP A 4 30.93 -1.03 -0.08
C ASP A 4 29.78 -1.02 0.94
N GLN A 5 29.96 -0.42 2.11
CA GLN A 5 28.88 -0.28 3.11
C GLN A 5 27.92 0.84 2.72
N LEU A 6 28.45 1.90 2.09
CA LEU A 6 27.69 3.07 1.67
C LEU A 6 26.86 2.77 0.40
N GLU A 7 27.41 1.98 -0.53
CA GLU A 7 26.69 1.53 -1.73
C GLU A 7 25.58 0.52 -1.40
N ARG A 8 25.85 -0.46 -0.52
CA ARG A 8 24.83 -1.39 -0.01
C ARG A 8 23.68 -0.66 0.66
N LEU A 9 23.98 0.41 1.39
CA LEU A 9 22.96 1.24 2.01
C LEU A 9 22.10 1.96 0.96
N GLN A 10 22.73 2.59 -0.03
CA GLN A 10 22.00 3.28 -1.10
C GLN A 10 21.08 2.32 -1.85
N GLN A 11 21.51 1.08 -2.09
CA GLN A 11 20.69 0.05 -2.70
C GLN A 11 19.52 -0.38 -1.79
N GLN A 12 19.74 -0.52 -0.49
CA GLN A 12 18.67 -0.85 0.48
C GLN A 12 17.63 0.26 0.57
N VAL A 13 18.05 1.53 0.61
CA VAL A 13 17.15 2.68 0.62
C VAL A 13 16.35 2.76 -0.67
N LYS A 14 16.98 2.53 -1.83
CA LYS A 14 16.29 2.49 -3.13
C LYS A 14 15.25 1.38 -3.20
N SER A 15 15.64 0.15 -2.85
CA SER A 15 14.73 -1.01 -2.81
C SER A 15 13.54 -0.77 -1.87
N PHE A 16 13.75 -0.07 -0.76
CA PHE A 16 12.67 0.36 0.12
C PHE A 16 11.68 1.31 -0.58
N PHE A 17 12.17 2.38 -1.22
CA PHE A 17 11.29 3.31 -1.94
C PHE A 17 10.50 2.61 -3.04
N ASP A 18 11.16 1.71 -3.78
CA ASP A 18 10.52 0.91 -4.83
C ASP A 18 9.39 0.04 -4.25
N ASN A 19 9.62 -0.62 -3.11
CA ASN A 19 8.61 -1.45 -2.44
C ASN A 19 7.46 -0.62 -1.84
N MET A 20 7.76 0.50 -1.19
CA MET A 20 6.74 1.40 -0.64
C MET A 20 5.84 1.99 -1.72
N GLN A 21 6.44 2.39 -2.84
CA GLN A 21 5.69 2.89 -3.98
C GLN A 21 4.79 1.78 -4.55
N LYS A 22 5.34 0.59 -4.77
CA LYS A 22 4.58 -0.56 -5.27
C LYS A 22 3.38 -0.89 -4.39
N PHE A 23 3.58 -1.06 -3.08
CA PHE A 23 2.47 -1.41 -2.19
C PHE A 23 1.50 -0.24 -1.98
N GLY A 24 1.97 1.01 -2.07
CA GLY A 24 1.12 2.19 -2.04
C GLY A 24 0.20 2.26 -3.26
N ASP A 25 0.74 1.93 -4.43
CA ASP A 25 -0.02 1.84 -5.68
C ASP A 25 -1.03 0.69 -5.63
N GLU A 26 -0.65 -0.50 -5.13
CA GLU A 26 -1.56 -1.64 -4.90
C GLU A 26 -2.72 -1.26 -3.95
N HIS A 27 -2.41 -0.60 -2.83
CA HIS A 27 -3.42 -0.18 -1.86
C HIS A 27 -4.40 0.82 -2.47
N ARG A 28 -3.88 1.86 -3.14
CA ARG A 28 -4.70 2.88 -3.80
C ARG A 28 -5.56 2.29 -4.91
N PHE A 29 -5.02 1.34 -5.67
CA PHE A 29 -5.76 0.64 -6.71
C PHE A 29 -6.96 -0.12 -6.11
N LEU A 30 -6.75 -0.90 -5.05
CA LEU A 30 -7.83 -1.62 -4.35
C LEU A 30 -8.89 -0.68 -3.77
N GLU A 31 -8.49 0.44 -3.16
CA GLU A 31 -9.45 1.43 -2.65
C GLU A 31 -10.35 2.00 -3.76
N LEU A 32 -9.76 2.36 -4.90
CA LEU A 32 -10.52 2.85 -6.05
C LEU A 32 -11.43 1.77 -6.63
N GLU A 33 -10.97 0.52 -6.66
CA GLU A 33 -11.75 -0.60 -7.16
C GLU A 33 -12.95 -0.91 -6.25
N ILE A 34 -12.76 -0.85 -4.93
CA ILE A 34 -13.85 -0.95 -3.94
C ILE A 34 -14.89 0.16 -4.16
N GLN A 35 -14.44 1.41 -4.32
CA GLN A 35 -15.35 2.54 -4.58
C GLN A 35 -16.15 2.33 -5.87
N ASN A 36 -15.50 1.84 -6.93
CA ASN A 36 -16.16 1.55 -8.20
C ASN A 36 -17.19 0.41 -8.07
N SER A 37 -16.85 -0.68 -7.39
CA SER A 37 -17.80 -1.78 -7.18
C SER A 37 -19.01 -1.36 -6.32
N TRP A 38 -18.82 -0.51 -5.31
CA TRP A 38 -19.94 0.09 -4.58
C TRP A 38 -20.85 0.94 -5.46
N LYS A 39 -20.26 1.75 -6.36
CA LYS A 39 -21.01 2.54 -7.33
C LYS A 39 -21.82 1.65 -8.28
N ASN A 40 -21.22 0.58 -8.80
CA ASN A 40 -21.88 -0.39 -9.67
C ASN A 40 -23.05 -1.07 -8.94
N LEU A 41 -22.85 -1.53 -7.71
CA LEU A 41 -23.92 -2.13 -6.91
C LEU A 41 -25.09 -1.18 -6.69
N ASN A 42 -24.81 0.09 -6.41
CA ASN A 42 -25.87 1.09 -6.24
C ASN A 42 -26.68 1.30 -7.53
N GLN A 43 -26.03 1.29 -8.70
CA GLN A 43 -26.70 1.38 -9.99
C GLN A 43 -27.54 0.13 -10.28
N ILE A 44 -27.02 -1.06 -10.02
CA ILE A 44 -27.76 -2.33 -10.17
C ILE A 44 -28.99 -2.33 -9.25
N ASN A 45 -28.82 -1.94 -7.99
CA ASN A 45 -29.91 -1.84 -7.02
C ASN A 45 -30.98 -0.83 -7.44
N HIS A 46 -30.58 0.29 -8.04
CA HIS A 46 -31.51 1.27 -8.59
C HIS A 46 -32.34 0.64 -9.72
N ARG A 47 -31.68 0.00 -10.69
CA ARG A 47 -32.37 -0.63 -11.83
C ARG A 47 -33.29 -1.77 -11.39
N LEU A 48 -32.90 -2.56 -10.40
CA LEU A 48 -33.76 -3.60 -9.82
C LEU A 48 -35.04 -3.00 -9.21
N LYS A 49 -34.95 -1.84 -8.55
CA LYS A 49 -36.12 -1.13 -8.01
C LYS A 49 -37.04 -0.59 -9.11
N GLU A 50 -36.50 -0.25 -10.28
CA GLU A 50 -37.28 0.22 -11.43
C GLU A 50 -37.98 -0.93 -12.17
N ILE A 51 -37.28 -2.04 -12.38
CA ILE A 51 -37.81 -3.17 -13.16
C ILE A 51 -38.84 -3.99 -12.38
N ASN A 52 -38.66 -4.18 -11.07
CA ASN A 52 -39.56 -5.01 -10.28
C ASN A 52 -41.05 -4.56 -10.35
N PRO A 53 -41.41 -3.27 -10.20
CA PRO A 53 -42.81 -2.85 -10.36
C PRO A 53 -43.31 -3.01 -11.80
N LEU A 54 -42.47 -2.76 -12.82
CA LEU A 54 -42.84 -2.96 -14.23
C LEU A 54 -43.14 -4.43 -14.52
N LEU A 55 -42.28 -5.32 -14.04
CA LEU A 55 -42.44 -6.76 -14.20
C LEU A 55 -43.74 -7.27 -13.56
N ASN A 56 -44.11 -6.74 -12.39
CA ASN A 56 -45.34 -7.11 -11.70
C ASN A 56 -46.60 -6.53 -12.37
N ALA A 57 -46.48 -5.40 -13.06
CA ALA A 57 -47.58 -4.78 -13.78
C ALA A 57 -47.80 -5.37 -15.19
N GLU A 58 -46.77 -5.99 -15.78
CA GLU A 58 -46.80 -6.47 -17.15
C GLU A 58 -47.61 -7.77 -17.32
N GLN A 59 -48.54 -7.75 -18.28
CA GLN A 59 -49.41 -8.88 -18.62
C GLN A 59 -49.11 -9.44 -20.01
N ASP A 60 -48.50 -8.65 -20.90
CA ASP A 60 -48.06 -9.13 -22.20
C ASP A 60 -46.89 -10.11 -22.05
N THR A 61 -47.07 -11.35 -22.50
CA THR A 61 -46.12 -12.44 -22.23
C THR A 61 -44.72 -12.19 -22.83
N PRO A 62 -44.55 -11.73 -24.08
CA PRO A 62 -43.25 -11.39 -24.64
C PRO A 62 -42.53 -10.24 -23.90
N THR A 63 -43.26 -9.18 -23.55
CA THR A 63 -42.71 -8.03 -22.82
C THR A 63 -42.29 -8.44 -21.41
N ARG A 64 -43.12 -9.22 -20.73
CA ARG A 64 -42.83 -9.79 -19.41
C ARG A 64 -41.57 -10.64 -19.42
N TRP A 65 -41.40 -11.55 -20.39
CA TRP A 65 -40.19 -12.37 -20.50
C TRP A 65 -38.92 -11.53 -20.67
N SER A 66 -39.00 -10.44 -21.44
CA SER A 66 -37.88 -9.52 -21.61
C SER A 66 -37.48 -8.86 -20.28
N LEU A 67 -38.46 -8.43 -19.49
CA LEU A 67 -38.25 -7.87 -18.14
C LEU A 67 -37.71 -8.92 -17.16
N GLU A 68 -38.19 -10.17 -17.23
CA GLU A 68 -37.69 -11.28 -16.40
C GLU A 68 -36.22 -11.59 -16.71
N LEU A 69 -35.85 -11.62 -17.98
CA LEU A 69 -34.46 -11.82 -18.42
C LEU A 69 -33.55 -10.69 -17.93
N GLU A 70 -33.99 -9.44 -18.06
CA GLU A 70 -33.22 -8.29 -17.56
C GLU A 70 -33.10 -8.32 -16.03
N HIS A 71 -34.17 -8.66 -15.32
CA HIS A 71 -34.17 -8.80 -13.87
C HIS A 71 -33.21 -9.90 -13.39
N GLN A 72 -33.23 -11.08 -14.02
CA GLN A 72 -32.31 -12.18 -13.71
C GLN A 72 -30.86 -11.80 -14.00
N LYS A 73 -30.61 -11.09 -15.10
CA LYS A 73 -29.28 -10.56 -15.40
C LYS A 73 -28.79 -9.60 -14.31
N LEU A 74 -29.61 -8.65 -13.88
CA LEU A 74 -29.24 -7.69 -12.83
C LEU A 74 -29.00 -8.36 -11.48
N LEU A 75 -29.78 -9.39 -11.13
CA LEU A 75 -29.53 -10.18 -9.93
C LEU A 75 -28.18 -10.90 -10.00
N HIS A 76 -27.85 -11.47 -11.15
CA HIS A 76 -26.55 -12.09 -11.38
C HIS A 76 -25.41 -11.06 -11.25
N ASP A 77 -25.52 -9.93 -11.94
CA ASP A 77 -24.54 -8.84 -11.87
C ASP A 77 -24.35 -8.36 -10.42
N GLN A 78 -25.43 -8.28 -9.62
CA GLN A 78 -25.36 -7.93 -8.20
C GLN A 78 -24.53 -8.95 -7.39
N VAL A 79 -24.71 -10.25 -7.64
CA VAL A 79 -23.95 -11.31 -6.95
C VAL A 79 -22.47 -11.19 -7.30
N VAL A 80 -22.14 -11.04 -8.58
CA VAL A 80 -20.75 -10.92 -9.06
C VAL A 80 -20.04 -9.72 -8.42
N GLU A 81 -20.69 -8.54 -8.38
CA GLU A 81 -20.10 -7.35 -7.76
C GLU A 81 -19.95 -7.50 -6.24
N LYS A 82 -20.89 -8.17 -5.55
CA LYS A 82 -20.75 -8.49 -4.13
C LYS A 82 -19.58 -9.43 -3.85
N GLU A 83 -19.42 -10.48 -4.64
CA GLU A 83 -18.27 -11.40 -4.50
C GLU A 83 -16.94 -10.69 -4.77
N LYS A 84 -16.94 -9.73 -5.70
CA LYS A 84 -15.76 -8.89 -5.95
C LYS A 84 -15.43 -8.01 -4.75
N LEU A 85 -16.40 -7.31 -4.17
CA LEU A 85 -16.19 -6.51 -2.95
C LEU A 85 -15.64 -7.36 -1.80
N VAL A 86 -16.21 -8.53 -1.55
CA VAL A 86 -15.76 -9.43 -0.47
C VAL A 86 -14.30 -9.86 -0.66
N ARG A 87 -13.84 -10.08 -1.90
CA ARG A 87 -12.43 -10.37 -2.18
C ARG A 87 -11.54 -9.17 -1.88
N MET A 88 -11.89 -7.99 -2.41
CA MET A 88 -11.09 -6.78 -2.20
C MET A 88 -11.05 -6.35 -0.73
N GLU A 89 -12.13 -6.52 0.02
CA GLU A 89 -12.18 -6.25 1.46
C GLU A 89 -11.27 -7.18 2.28
N ARG A 90 -10.95 -8.38 1.76
CA ARG A 90 -9.96 -9.29 2.37
C ARG A 90 -8.53 -8.94 1.98
N GLU A 91 -8.31 -8.56 0.73
CA GLU A 91 -6.98 -8.21 0.19
C GLU A 91 -6.48 -6.86 0.72
N LEU A 92 -7.37 -5.88 0.92
CA LEU A 92 -6.99 -4.53 1.34
C LEU A 92 -6.23 -4.50 2.69
N PRO A 93 -6.68 -5.20 3.75
CA PRO A 93 -5.92 -5.35 4.99
C PRO A 93 -4.55 -6.01 4.80
N GLU A 94 -4.43 -6.99 3.90
CA GLU A 94 -3.16 -7.67 3.63
C GLU A 94 -2.16 -6.71 2.98
N VAL A 95 -2.61 -5.87 2.06
CA VAL A 95 -1.76 -4.83 1.45
C VAL A 95 -1.39 -3.74 2.46
N ALA A 96 -2.34 -3.33 3.30
CA ALA A 96 -2.09 -2.37 4.39
C ALA A 96 -1.06 -2.90 5.41
N GLN A 97 -1.11 -4.19 5.73
CA GLN A 97 -0.13 -4.83 6.61
C GLN A 97 1.25 -4.88 5.95
N ARG A 98 1.34 -5.26 4.67
CA ARG A 98 2.62 -5.26 3.93
C ARG A 98 3.25 -3.87 3.86
N LEU A 99 2.43 -2.81 3.72
CA LEU A 99 2.88 -1.41 3.83
C LEU A 99 3.44 -1.08 5.22
N LEU A 100 2.74 -1.50 6.27
CA LEU A 100 3.18 -1.27 7.65
C LEU A 100 4.50 -1.99 7.95
N ASP A 101 4.65 -3.23 7.49
CA ASP A 101 5.87 -4.02 7.67
C ASP A 101 7.05 -3.41 6.92
N ALA A 102 6.83 -2.97 5.68
CA ALA A 102 7.85 -2.25 4.90
C ALA A 102 8.31 -0.97 5.63
N ARG A 103 7.37 -0.22 6.23
CA ARG A 103 7.68 0.97 7.03
C ARG A 103 8.50 0.64 8.29
N ASN A 104 8.12 -0.41 9.02
CA ASN A 104 8.82 -0.80 10.25
C ASN A 104 10.25 -1.26 9.95
N ASN A 105 10.44 -2.08 8.91
CA ASN A 105 11.75 -2.54 8.47
C ASN A 105 12.68 -1.38 8.07
N TYR A 106 12.13 -0.34 7.45
CA TYR A 106 12.87 0.88 7.16
C TYR A 106 13.29 1.61 8.43
N GLN A 107 12.37 1.82 9.36
CA GLN A 107 12.65 2.53 10.60
C GLN A 107 13.78 1.84 11.39
N GLU A 108 13.76 0.50 11.47
CA GLU A 108 14.82 -0.27 12.12
C GLU A 108 16.17 -0.15 11.40
N SER A 109 16.17 -0.29 10.07
CA SER A 109 17.38 -0.17 9.25
C SER A 109 18.00 1.21 9.38
N TYR A 110 17.17 2.26 9.33
CA TYR A 110 17.59 3.65 9.52
C TYR A 110 18.18 3.88 10.91
N GLN A 111 17.53 3.38 11.98
CA GLN A 111 18.03 3.52 13.35
C GLN A 111 19.34 2.78 13.58
N ARG A 112 19.51 1.58 13.01
CA ARG A 112 20.78 0.84 13.06
C ARG A 112 21.89 1.65 12.40
N LEU A 113 21.62 2.15 11.20
CA LEU A 113 22.61 2.89 10.44
C LEU A 113 22.99 4.23 11.08
N SER A 114 22.01 4.98 11.59
CA SER A 114 22.25 6.24 12.29
C SER A 114 23.19 6.05 13.48
N ARG A 115 23.03 4.93 14.21
CA ARG A 115 23.95 4.54 15.29
C ARG A 115 25.36 4.22 14.79
N GLU A 116 25.48 3.48 13.68
CA GLU A 116 26.78 3.15 13.08
C GLU A 116 27.52 4.41 12.58
N ILE A 117 26.81 5.34 11.96
CA ILE A 117 27.36 6.63 11.51
C ILE A 117 27.82 7.44 12.72
N THR A 118 26.98 7.57 13.75
CA THR A 118 27.31 8.30 14.99
C THR A 118 28.54 7.69 15.64
N PHE A 119 28.62 6.36 15.72
CA PHE A 119 29.78 5.66 16.26
C PHE A 119 31.05 5.90 15.43
N ALA A 120 30.96 5.87 14.10
CA ALA A 120 32.10 6.16 13.22
C ALA A 120 32.56 7.61 13.34
N GLN A 121 31.64 8.57 13.43
CA GLN A 121 31.94 9.97 13.68
C GLN A 121 32.63 10.16 15.03
N GLN A 122 32.10 9.56 16.09
CA GLN A 122 32.68 9.61 17.44
C GLN A 122 34.10 9.05 17.46
N LYS A 123 34.32 7.88 16.84
CA LYS A 123 35.65 7.27 16.72
C LYS A 123 36.62 8.14 15.93
N SER A 124 36.14 8.85 14.90
CA SER A 124 36.96 9.80 14.15
C SER A 124 37.37 11.00 15.02
N ILE A 125 36.44 11.51 15.83
CA ILE A 125 36.69 12.64 16.76
C ILE A 125 37.67 12.22 17.86
N ASP A 126 37.49 11.02 18.41
CA ASP A 126 38.37 10.48 19.45
C ASP A 126 39.77 10.19 18.89
N SER A 127 39.89 9.81 17.62
CA SER A 127 41.21 9.66 16.96
C SER A 127 41.95 10.98 16.73
N VAL A 128 41.25 12.13 16.77
CA VAL A 128 41.84 13.48 16.66
C VAL A 128 42.17 14.06 18.05
N LYS A 129 41.66 13.48 19.14
CA LYS A 129 42.00 13.91 20.49
C LYS A 129 43.28 13.24 20.98
N PHE A 130 44.31 14.09 21.14
CA PHE A 130 45.51 13.91 21.96
C PHE A 130 46.75 13.26 21.31
N THR A 131 47.39 13.99 20.39
CA THR A 131 48.86 14.04 20.39
C THR A 131 49.25 15.22 21.27
N PRO A 132 49.66 15.03 22.54
CA PRO A 132 50.23 16.13 23.29
C PRO A 132 51.52 16.51 22.55
N LEU A 133 51.54 17.69 21.93
CA LEU A 133 52.77 18.33 21.51
C LEU A 133 53.66 18.39 22.75
N ARG A 134 54.63 17.47 22.85
CA ARG A 134 55.72 17.61 23.81
C ARG A 134 56.43 18.89 23.41
N VAL A 135 56.06 19.98 24.06
CA VAL A 135 56.85 21.20 24.06
C VAL A 135 58.14 20.80 24.75
N ALA A 136 59.18 20.53 23.96
CA ALA A 136 60.53 20.39 24.49
C ALA A 136 60.92 21.76 25.05
N SER A 137 60.67 21.96 26.34
CA SER A 137 61.32 23.00 27.13
C SER A 137 62.81 22.70 27.10
N ARG A 138 63.53 23.35 26.18
CA ARG A 138 64.99 23.47 26.24
C ARG A 138 65.31 24.84 26.82
N ASN A 139 65.71 24.79 28.09
CA ASN A 139 66.61 25.68 28.82
C ASN A 139 66.94 27.04 28.19
N ARG A 140 66.60 28.10 28.94
CA ARG A 140 67.60 29.11 29.30
C ARG A 140 67.70 29.18 30.80
#